data_AF-A0A354AX68-F1
#
_entry.id   AF-A0A354AX68-F1
#
_cell.length_a   1.000
_cell.length_b   1.000
_cell.length_c   1.000
_cell.angle_alpha   90.00
_cell.angle_beta   90.00
_cell.angle_gamma   90.00
#
_symmetry.space_group_name_H-M   'P 1'
#
loop_
_entity.id
_entity.type
_entity.pdbx_description
1 polymer ?
#
loop_
_entity_poly.entity_id
_entity_poly.type
_entity_poly.pdbx_seq_one_letter_code
_entity_poly.pdbx_strand_id
1 'polypeptide(L)'
;MGLRQHRLPRIWLGITLGLLAAGVAGAYWWEHQLPLKLEQAAQRGDLDACLRYASQLEAFRWLDGAAPGEQGSCRRRKALLLWNQHHWGEALAMQLQLVNSQAGSAGDEQRLSAWQTELQQRALVRYRNGDLSGALALLELMGENRRADRSSLGDRLRQGWTSNRLQLERAKGLVAQQRWWEALDALNRLDHPWWIKQASGLQAQVERAISRLDHDHSGQDAHGPLPHMVPEAQLDAEVRKRLARGENDWAAFEGACRALGGRVVEAGPETACQR
;
A
#
# COMPACT_ATOMS: atom_id res chain seq x y z
N MET A 1 -68.04 68.20 13.44
CA MET A 1 -66.83 67.40 13.70
C MET A 1 -66.42 66.71 12.41
N GLY A 2 -65.45 67.27 11.68
CA GLY A 2 -64.94 66.66 10.44
C GLY A 2 -63.80 65.70 10.78
N LEU A 3 -64.00 64.40 10.54
CA LEU A 3 -62.99 63.37 10.71
C LEU A 3 -61.79 63.67 9.79
N ARG A 4 -60.68 64.11 10.38
CA ARG A 4 -59.39 64.27 9.68
C ARG A 4 -58.94 62.90 9.17
N GLN A 5 -59.07 62.68 7.87
CA GLN A 5 -58.55 61.48 7.22
C GLN A 5 -57.02 61.53 7.22
N HIS A 6 -56.41 60.75 8.12
CA HIS A 6 -54.96 60.56 8.17
C HIS A 6 -54.49 59.78 6.92
N ARG A 7 -53.86 60.48 5.96
CA ARG A 7 -53.24 59.89 4.76
C ARG A 7 -51.85 59.27 5.01
N LEU A 8 -51.21 59.67 6.11
CA LEU A 8 -49.90 59.16 6.56
C LEU A 8 -49.79 57.62 6.63
N PRO A 9 -50.74 56.88 7.23
CA PRO A 9 -50.64 55.42 7.32
C PRO A 9 -50.75 54.71 5.97
N ARG A 10 -51.49 55.27 4.99
CA ARG A 10 -51.62 54.68 3.64
C ARG A 10 -50.35 54.87 2.80
N ILE A 11 -49.71 56.03 2.91
CA ILE A 11 -48.44 56.31 2.23
C ILE A 11 -47.33 55.41 2.80
N TRP A 12 -47.28 55.26 4.13
CA TRP A 12 -46.30 54.40 4.78
C TRP A 12 -46.49 52.92 4.42
N LEU A 13 -47.74 52.45 4.36
CA LEU A 13 -48.08 51.10 3.85
C LEU A 13 -47.67 50.90 2.39
N GLY A 14 -47.88 51.89 1.53
CA GLY A 14 -47.47 51.81 0.11
C GLY A 14 -45.95 51.73 -0.04
N ILE A 15 -45.19 52.47 0.77
CA ILE A 15 -43.72 52.45 0.76
C ILE A 15 -43.19 51.10 1.26
N THR A 16 -43.75 50.55 2.35
CA THR A 16 -43.29 49.26 2.88
C THR A 16 -43.64 48.08 1.97
N LEU A 17 -44.85 48.05 1.40
CA LEU A 17 -45.23 47.05 0.38
C LEU A 17 -44.39 47.19 -0.89
N GLY A 18 -44.13 48.42 -1.33
CA GLY A 18 -43.28 48.69 -2.50
C GLY A 18 -41.84 48.23 -2.30
N LEU A 19 -41.25 48.47 -1.12
CA LEU A 19 -39.91 47.99 -0.77
C LEU A 19 -39.84 46.46 -0.69
N LEU A 20 -40.85 45.82 -0.09
CA LEU A 20 -40.94 44.36 -0.05
C LEU A 20 -41.06 43.78 -1.46
N ALA A 21 -41.95 44.32 -2.29
CA ALA A 21 -42.13 43.86 -3.66
C ALA A 21 -40.86 44.06 -4.51
N ALA A 22 -40.18 45.20 -4.37
CA ALA A 22 -38.92 45.46 -5.06
C ALA A 22 -37.80 44.52 -4.59
N GLY A 23 -37.73 44.23 -3.28
CA GLY A 23 -36.78 43.26 -2.73
C GLY A 23 -37.01 41.84 -3.26
N VAL A 24 -38.26 41.39 -3.31
CA VAL A 24 -38.64 40.07 -3.85
C VAL A 24 -38.36 39.99 -5.35
N ALA A 25 -38.72 41.02 -6.13
CA ALA A 25 -38.44 41.06 -7.56
C ALA A 25 -36.93 41.08 -7.86
N GLY A 26 -36.14 41.81 -7.06
CA GLY A 26 -34.68 41.84 -7.18
C GLY A 26 -34.04 40.50 -6.87
N ALA A 27 -34.49 39.81 -5.83
CA ALA A 27 -34.03 38.47 -5.48
C ALA A 27 -34.37 37.46 -6.60
N TYR A 28 -35.59 37.48 -7.11
CA TYR A 28 -36.03 36.61 -8.20
C TYR A 28 -35.24 36.83 -9.50
N TRP A 29 -34.98 38.09 -9.87
CA TRP A 29 -34.16 38.41 -11.04
C TRP A 29 -32.71 37.91 -10.87
N TRP A 30 -32.15 38.06 -9.67
CA TRP A 30 -30.79 37.62 -9.36
C TRP A 30 -30.67 36.09 -9.39
N GLU A 31 -31.66 35.38 -8.85
CA GLU A 31 -31.77 33.93 -8.87
C GLU A 31 -31.77 33.38 -10.30
N HIS A 32 -32.48 34.03 -11.22
CA HIS A 32 -32.54 33.60 -12.61
C HIS A 32 -31.23 33.84 -13.40
N GLN A 33 -30.41 34.80 -12.98
CA GLN A 33 -29.14 35.11 -13.65
C GLN A 33 -27.98 34.20 -13.21
N LEU A 34 -28.02 33.69 -11.97
CA LEU A 34 -26.93 32.90 -11.38
C LEU A 34 -26.61 31.59 -12.12
N PRO A 35 -27.60 30.78 -12.58
CA PRO A 35 -27.34 29.56 -13.34
C PRO A 35 -26.55 29.81 -14.63
N LEU A 36 -26.90 30.86 -15.37
CA LEU A 36 -26.19 31.25 -16.59
C LEU A 36 -24.74 31.66 -16.30
N LYS A 37 -24.49 32.41 -15.22
CA LYS A 37 -23.11 32.77 -14.81
C LYS A 37 -22.30 31.56 -14.38
N LEU A 38 -22.94 30.58 -13.73
CA LEU A 38 -22.34 29.33 -13.33
C LEU A 38 -21.92 28.52 -14.56
N GLU A 39 -22.84 28.26 -15.49
CA GLU A 39 -22.55 27.55 -16.74
C GLU A 39 -21.43 28.23 -17.54
N GLN A 40 -21.48 29.55 -17.67
CA GLN A 40 -20.42 30.31 -18.35
C GLN A 40 -19.07 30.21 -17.64
N ALA A 41 -19.04 30.21 -16.31
CA ALA A 41 -17.79 30.04 -15.55
C ALA A 41 -17.24 28.62 -15.75
N ALA A 42 -18.12 27.61 -15.69
CA ALA A 42 -17.76 26.23 -15.97
C ALA A 42 -17.22 26.06 -17.41
N GLN A 43 -17.90 26.61 -18.42
CA GLN A 43 -17.47 26.54 -19.83
C GLN A 43 -16.11 27.23 -20.05
N ARG A 44 -15.87 28.36 -19.39
CA ARG A 44 -14.59 29.08 -19.44
C ARG A 44 -13.48 28.44 -18.62
N GLY A 45 -13.76 27.37 -17.87
CA GLY A 45 -12.80 26.71 -16.99
C GLY A 45 -12.45 27.50 -15.73
N ASP A 46 -13.18 28.58 -15.44
CA ASP A 46 -13.08 29.33 -14.19
C ASP A 46 -13.87 28.58 -13.10
N LEU A 47 -13.28 27.47 -12.66
CA LEU A 47 -13.91 26.55 -11.71
C LEU A 47 -14.05 27.17 -10.33
N ASP A 48 -13.19 28.13 -9.96
CA ASP A 48 -13.30 28.86 -8.70
C ASP A 48 -14.48 29.84 -8.73
N ALA A 49 -14.70 30.56 -9.84
CA ALA A 49 -15.94 31.31 -10.03
C ALA A 49 -17.16 30.39 -10.07
N CYS A 50 -17.07 29.23 -10.73
CA CYS A 50 -18.18 28.29 -10.74
C CYS A 50 -18.56 27.83 -9.32
N LEU A 51 -17.58 27.45 -8.50
CA LEU A 51 -17.81 27.04 -7.12
C LEU A 51 -18.40 28.17 -6.27
N ARG A 52 -17.94 29.41 -6.45
CA ARG A 52 -18.52 30.59 -5.78
C ARG A 52 -19.99 30.78 -6.17
N TYR A 53 -20.33 30.77 -7.46
CA TYR A 53 -21.72 30.93 -7.90
C TYR A 53 -22.59 29.77 -7.41
N ALA A 54 -22.08 28.55 -7.42
CA ALA A 54 -22.78 27.39 -6.88
C ALA A 54 -23.06 27.54 -5.37
N SER A 55 -22.10 28.04 -4.57
CA SER A 55 -22.32 28.31 -3.15
C SER A 55 -23.31 29.45 -2.88
N GLN A 56 -23.34 30.46 -3.75
CA GLN A 56 -24.33 31.54 -3.66
C GLN A 56 -25.73 31.01 -3.95
N LEU A 57 -25.88 30.13 -4.93
CA LEU A 57 -27.16 29.47 -5.23
C LEU A 57 -27.65 28.61 -4.05
N GLU A 58 -26.73 27.93 -3.36
CA GLU A 58 -27.04 27.14 -2.16
C GLU A 58 -27.55 28.01 -0.99
N ALA A 59 -27.05 29.24 -0.84
CA ALA A 59 -27.55 30.16 0.18
C ALA A 59 -29.02 30.57 -0.05
N PHE A 60 -29.50 30.51 -1.29
CA PHE A 60 -30.90 30.80 -1.66
C PHE A 60 -31.80 29.56 -1.63
N ARG A 61 -31.29 28.40 -1.19
CA ARG A 61 -31.99 27.10 -1.20
C ARG A 61 -33.20 26.98 -0.26
N TRP A 62 -33.48 28.00 0.56
CA TRP A 62 -34.71 28.04 1.37
C TRP A 62 -36.01 28.08 0.55
N LEU A 63 -35.92 28.32 -0.77
CA LEU A 63 -37.07 28.44 -1.68
C LEU A 63 -37.44 27.14 -2.42
N ASP A 64 -36.49 26.26 -2.78
CA ASP A 64 -36.75 25.15 -3.74
C ASP A 64 -36.14 23.77 -3.40
N GLY A 65 -35.52 23.60 -2.22
CA GLY A 65 -35.28 22.27 -1.60
C GLY A 65 -34.23 21.33 -2.23
N ALA A 66 -33.81 21.48 -3.49
CA ALA A 66 -32.79 20.65 -4.13
C ALA A 66 -31.44 21.36 -4.28
N ALA A 67 -30.32 20.66 -3.98
CA ALA A 67 -28.99 21.15 -4.35
C ALA A 67 -28.84 21.06 -5.88
N PRO A 68 -28.35 22.11 -6.57
CA PRO A 68 -28.25 22.10 -8.02
C PRO A 68 -27.22 21.07 -8.48
N GLY A 69 -27.59 20.18 -9.42
CA GLY A 69 -26.66 19.22 -10.04
C GLY A 69 -25.41 19.89 -10.65
N GLU A 70 -25.54 21.17 -11.01
CA GLU A 70 -24.47 22.07 -11.46
C GLU A 70 -23.32 22.23 -10.43
N GLN A 71 -23.62 22.23 -9.13
CA GLN A 71 -22.58 22.27 -8.08
C GLN A 71 -21.72 21.01 -8.12
N GLY A 72 -22.35 19.85 -8.37
CA GLY A 72 -21.64 18.58 -8.54
C GLY A 72 -20.72 18.61 -9.75
N SER A 73 -21.20 19.13 -10.89
CA SER A 73 -20.40 19.25 -12.13
C SER A 73 -19.11 20.05 -11.92
N CYS A 74 -19.20 21.22 -11.26
CA CYS A 74 -18.03 22.05 -11.03
C CYS A 74 -17.05 21.46 -10.01
N ARG A 75 -17.53 20.84 -8.93
CA ARG A 75 -16.68 20.11 -7.98
C ARG A 75 -15.94 18.96 -8.66
N ARG A 76 -16.61 18.15 -9.48
CA ARG A 76 -15.96 17.06 -10.25
C ARG A 76 -14.84 17.56 -11.14
N ARG A 77 -15.09 18.62 -11.90
CA ARG A 77 -14.10 19.19 -12.82
C ARG A 77 -12.92 19.77 -12.08
N LYS A 78 -13.14 20.44 -10.94
CA LYS A 78 -12.06 21.01 -10.13
C LYS A 78 -11.25 19.92 -9.44
N ALA A 79 -11.89 18.89 -8.89
CA ALA A 79 -11.21 17.74 -8.32
C ALA A 79 -10.33 17.04 -9.38
N LEU A 80 -10.84 16.86 -10.60
CA LEU A 80 -10.08 16.29 -11.71
C LEU A 80 -8.90 17.17 -12.14
N LEU A 81 -9.09 18.49 -12.19
CA LEU A 81 -8.01 19.43 -12.48
C LEU A 81 -6.89 19.33 -11.44
N LEU A 82 -7.25 19.37 -10.15
CA LEU A 82 -6.31 19.23 -9.04
C LEU A 82 -5.56 17.90 -9.11
N TRP A 83 -6.27 16.81 -9.44
CA TRP A 83 -5.69 15.49 -9.61
C TRP A 83 -4.61 15.47 -10.70
N ASN A 84 -4.93 16.01 -11.88
CA ASN A 84 -4.02 16.07 -13.02
C ASN A 84 -2.81 16.98 -12.75
N GLN A 85 -2.97 18.00 -11.90
CA GLN A 85 -1.90 18.88 -11.45
C GLN A 85 -1.09 18.30 -10.29
N HIS A 86 -1.35 17.06 -9.87
CA HIS A 86 -0.68 16.41 -8.75
C HIS A 86 -0.95 17.05 -7.38
N HIS A 87 -1.95 17.94 -7.28
CA HIS A 87 -2.49 18.43 -6.02
C HIS A 87 -3.43 17.38 -5.41
N TRP A 88 -2.91 16.17 -5.19
CA TRP A 88 -3.71 14.98 -4.88
C TRP A 88 -4.48 15.09 -3.56
N GLY A 89 -3.92 15.73 -2.54
CA GLY A 89 -4.61 15.95 -1.26
C GLY A 89 -5.87 16.81 -1.41
N GLU A 90 -5.77 17.92 -2.13
CA GLU A 90 -6.90 18.81 -2.42
C GLU A 90 -7.94 18.13 -3.33
N ALA A 91 -7.48 17.38 -4.33
CA ALA A 91 -8.34 16.60 -5.21
C ALA A 91 -9.17 15.56 -4.43
N LEU A 92 -8.52 14.79 -3.54
CA LEU A 92 -9.18 13.81 -2.68
C LEU A 92 -10.16 14.47 -1.72
N ALA A 93 -9.77 15.56 -1.06
CA ALA A 93 -10.64 16.29 -0.15
C ALA A 93 -11.91 16.78 -0.87
N MET A 94 -11.76 17.34 -2.07
CA MET A 94 -12.87 17.79 -2.88
C MET A 94 -13.77 16.64 -3.35
N GLN A 95 -13.18 15.53 -3.77
CA GLN A 95 -13.93 14.34 -4.18
C GLN A 95 -14.71 13.73 -3.01
N LEU A 96 -14.11 13.69 -1.80
CA LEU A 96 -14.78 13.23 -0.59
C LEU A 96 -15.96 14.14 -0.21
N GLN A 97 -15.79 15.46 -0.29
CA GLN A 97 -16.88 16.41 -0.09
C GLN A 97 -18.02 16.20 -1.09
N LEU A 98 -17.70 15.87 -2.35
CA LEU A 98 -18.70 15.59 -3.36
C LEU A 98 -19.47 14.30 -3.08
N VAL A 99 -18.77 13.21 -2.74
CA VAL A 99 -19.37 11.92 -2.36
C VAL A 99 -20.34 12.08 -1.18
N ASN A 100 -19.96 12.90 -0.19
CA ASN A 100 -20.79 13.15 1.00
C ASN A 100 -21.88 14.22 0.77
N SER A 101 -22.05 14.74 -0.44
CA SER A 101 -23.05 15.75 -0.76
C SER A 101 -24.27 15.17 -1.48
N GLN A 102 -25.39 15.90 -1.46
CA GLN A 102 -26.59 15.53 -2.23
C GLN A 102 -26.34 15.46 -3.75
N ALA A 103 -25.30 16.12 -4.25
CA ALA A 103 -24.91 16.10 -5.65
C ALA A 103 -23.98 14.92 -6.02
N GLY A 104 -23.62 14.07 -5.05
CA GLY A 104 -22.76 12.90 -5.24
C GLY A 104 -23.42 11.78 -6.05
N SER A 105 -22.60 10.91 -6.63
CA SER A 105 -23.05 9.76 -7.42
C SER A 105 -22.15 8.54 -7.18
N ALA A 106 -22.63 7.34 -7.55
CA ALA A 106 -21.82 6.12 -7.49
C ALA A 106 -20.52 6.23 -8.32
N GLY A 107 -20.53 7.00 -9.42
CA GLY A 107 -19.32 7.27 -10.20
C GLY A 107 -18.30 8.13 -9.44
N ASP A 108 -18.76 8.98 -8.51
CA ASP A 108 -17.88 9.78 -7.66
C ASP A 108 -17.20 8.93 -6.57
N GLU A 109 -17.94 7.97 -6.01
CA GLU A 109 -17.40 6.98 -5.05
C GLU A 109 -16.34 6.09 -5.72
N GLN A 110 -16.65 5.58 -6.92
CA GLN A 110 -15.70 4.77 -7.70
C GLN A 110 -14.43 5.56 -8.03
N ARG A 111 -14.56 6.83 -8.41
CA ARG A 111 -13.41 7.70 -8.68
C ARG A 111 -12.56 7.91 -7.43
N LEU A 112 -13.19 8.19 -6.28
CA LEU A 112 -12.48 8.35 -5.01
C LEU A 112 -11.68 7.08 -4.66
N SER A 113 -12.31 5.91 -4.75
CA SER A 113 -11.68 4.61 -4.49
C SER A 113 -10.53 4.32 -5.47
N ALA A 114 -10.71 4.62 -6.76
CA ALA A 114 -9.67 4.46 -7.76
C ALA A 114 -8.44 5.35 -7.47
N TRP A 115 -8.67 6.61 -7.11
CA TRP A 115 -7.60 7.55 -6.76
C TRP A 115 -6.85 7.14 -5.49
N GLN A 116 -7.57 6.71 -4.45
CA GLN A 116 -6.93 6.17 -3.24
C GLN A 116 -6.09 4.93 -3.54
N THR A 117 -6.62 4.01 -4.35
CA THR A 117 -5.90 2.80 -4.79
C THR A 117 -4.64 3.16 -5.58
N GLU A 118 -4.71 4.15 -6.48
CA GLU A 118 -3.57 4.59 -7.26
C GLU A 118 -2.43 5.14 -6.37
N LEU A 119 -2.76 6.02 -5.42
CA LEU A 119 -1.78 6.54 -4.47
C LEU A 119 -1.22 5.45 -3.55
N GLN A 120 -2.05 4.49 -3.13
CA GLN A 120 -1.60 3.33 -2.35
C GLN A 120 -0.58 2.49 -3.14
N GLN A 121 -0.85 2.20 -4.41
CA GLN A 121 0.07 1.45 -5.27
C GLN A 121 1.38 2.22 -5.47
N ARG A 122 1.31 3.54 -5.72
CA ARG A 122 2.50 4.41 -5.81
C ARG A 122 3.31 4.40 -4.51
N ALA A 123 2.66 4.42 -3.35
CA ALA A 123 3.32 4.31 -2.06
C ALA A 123 4.04 2.97 -1.90
N LEU A 124 3.39 1.86 -2.25
CA LEU A 124 4.00 0.53 -2.19
C LEU A 124 5.20 0.38 -3.14
N VAL A 125 5.14 0.99 -4.33
CA VAL A 125 6.29 1.04 -5.25
C VAL A 125 7.46 1.79 -4.61
N ARG A 126 7.23 2.98 -4.05
CA ARG A 126 8.27 3.76 -3.36
C ARG A 126 8.87 2.97 -2.20
N TYR A 127 8.02 2.36 -1.36
CA TYR A 127 8.44 1.53 -0.24
C TYR A 127 9.36 0.40 -0.69
N ARG A 128 8.94 -0.43 -1.67
CA ARG A 128 9.75 -1.53 -2.21
C ARG A 128 11.10 -1.06 -2.76
N ASN A 129 11.17 0.16 -3.29
CA ASN A 129 12.37 0.78 -3.82
C ASN A 129 13.27 1.43 -2.75
N GLY A 130 12.88 1.38 -1.47
CA GLY A 130 13.66 1.92 -0.36
C GLY A 130 13.29 3.35 0.07
N ASP A 131 12.23 3.93 -0.50
CA ASP A 131 11.74 5.26 -0.15
C ASP A 131 10.54 5.17 0.80
N LEU A 132 10.81 4.85 2.07
CA LEU A 132 9.77 4.82 3.11
C LEU A 132 9.15 6.21 3.31
N SER A 133 9.95 7.27 3.30
CA SER A 133 9.49 8.65 3.49
C SER A 133 8.44 9.06 2.44
N GLY A 134 8.75 8.87 1.16
CA GLY A 134 7.85 9.20 0.06
C GLY A 134 6.64 8.29 0.01
N ALA A 135 6.76 7.03 0.43
CA ALA A 135 5.60 6.15 0.60
C ALA A 135 4.64 6.69 1.66
N LEU A 136 5.13 7.08 2.84
CA LEU A 136 4.31 7.60 3.94
C LEU A 136 3.66 8.94 3.58
N ALA A 137 4.37 9.82 2.86
CA ALA A 137 3.82 11.09 2.40
C ALA A 137 2.59 10.90 1.49
N LEU A 138 2.59 9.89 0.62
CA LEU A 138 1.43 9.57 -0.22
C LEU A 138 0.25 9.02 0.59
N LEU A 139 0.52 8.17 1.59
CA LEU A 139 -0.51 7.61 2.47
C LEU A 139 -1.14 8.67 3.39
N GLU A 140 -0.40 9.73 3.70
CA GLU A 140 -0.90 10.84 4.52
C GLU A 140 -2.03 11.60 3.84
N LEU A 141 -1.95 11.78 2.51
CA LEU A 141 -2.96 12.45 1.70
C LEU A 141 -4.34 11.79 1.78
N MET A 142 -4.40 10.51 2.14
CA MET A 142 -5.62 9.72 2.28
C MET A 142 -5.91 9.30 3.73
N GLY A 143 -5.15 9.79 4.71
CA GLY A 143 -5.32 9.43 6.12
C GLY A 143 -4.87 8.00 6.49
N GLU A 144 -4.13 7.31 5.63
CA GLU A 144 -3.62 5.94 5.83
C GLU A 144 -2.21 5.89 6.44
N ASN A 145 -1.67 7.04 6.86
CA ASN A 145 -0.30 7.14 7.36
C ASN A 145 -0.16 6.68 8.83
N ARG A 146 -1.16 6.91 9.67
CA ARG A 146 -1.17 6.52 11.07
C ARG A 146 -2.60 6.39 11.58
N ARG A 147 -2.87 5.35 12.38
CA ARG A 147 -4.09 5.23 13.17
C ARG A 147 -3.75 5.02 14.65
N ALA A 148 -4.68 5.35 15.54
CA ALA A 148 -4.48 5.19 16.98
C ALA A 148 -4.25 3.73 17.40
N ASP A 149 -4.93 2.80 16.73
CA ASP A 149 -4.82 1.36 16.90
C ASP A 149 -3.62 0.73 16.16
N ARG A 150 -2.82 1.54 15.45
CA ARG A 150 -1.66 1.11 14.63
C ARG A 150 -2.01 0.12 13.51
N SER A 151 -3.26 0.07 13.06
CA SER A 151 -3.70 -0.83 11.98
C SER A 151 -3.50 -0.24 10.57
N SER A 152 -3.09 1.02 10.47
CA SER A 152 -2.92 1.72 9.19
C SER A 152 -1.85 1.05 8.30
N LEU A 153 -1.96 1.25 6.99
CA LEU A 153 -0.92 0.80 6.07
C LEU A 153 0.44 1.44 6.42
N GLY A 154 0.46 2.74 6.71
CA GLY A 154 1.69 3.45 7.09
C GLY A 154 2.36 2.88 8.34
N ASP A 155 1.60 2.47 9.35
CA ASP A 155 2.13 1.82 10.55
C ASP A 155 2.77 0.47 10.23
N ARG A 156 2.12 -0.35 9.39
CA ARG A 156 2.67 -1.63 8.91
C ARG A 156 3.96 -1.45 8.12
N LEU A 157 4.03 -0.45 7.23
CA LEU A 157 5.25 -0.15 6.47
C LEU A 157 6.41 0.25 7.40
N ARG A 158 6.16 1.10 8.41
CA ARG A 158 7.19 1.47 9.40
C ARG A 158 7.69 0.27 10.19
N GLN A 159 6.77 -0.61 10.59
CA GLN A 159 7.12 -1.83 11.34
C GLN A 159 8.00 -2.75 10.49
N GLY A 160 7.60 -3.05 9.25
CA GLY A 160 8.39 -3.87 8.34
C GLY A 160 9.78 -3.28 8.08
N TRP A 161 9.84 -1.98 7.82
CA TRP A 161 11.10 -1.27 7.63
C TRP A 161 12.02 -1.37 8.86
N THR A 162 11.47 -1.14 10.05
CA THR A 162 12.22 -1.20 11.30
C THR A 162 12.71 -2.62 11.58
N SER A 163 11.87 -3.62 11.32
CA SER A 163 12.22 -5.04 11.46
C SER A 163 13.42 -5.40 10.59
N ASN A 164 13.37 -5.08 9.29
CA ASN A 164 14.47 -5.37 8.37
C ASN A 164 15.77 -4.65 8.75
N ARG A 165 15.68 -3.37 9.14
CA ARG A 165 16.83 -2.61 9.63
C ARG A 165 17.48 -3.33 10.83
N LEU A 166 16.69 -3.73 11.81
CA LEU A 166 17.19 -4.40 13.01
C LEU A 166 17.82 -5.76 12.70
N GLN A 167 17.24 -6.55 11.77
CA GLN A 167 17.83 -7.81 11.33
C GLN A 167 19.18 -7.61 10.66
N LEU A 168 19.32 -6.59 9.80
CA LEU A 168 20.60 -6.29 9.16
C LEU A 168 21.65 -5.84 10.18
N GLU A 169 21.29 -4.98 11.13
CA GLU A 169 22.21 -4.56 12.20
C GLU A 169 22.63 -5.74 13.10
N ARG A 170 21.69 -6.65 13.42
CA ARG A 170 22.00 -7.90 14.13
C ARG A 170 22.98 -8.77 13.34
N ALA A 171 22.74 -8.96 12.04
CA ALA A 171 23.62 -9.74 11.17
C ALA A 171 25.04 -9.17 11.16
N LYS A 172 25.20 -7.85 11.03
CA LYS A 172 26.52 -7.18 11.11
C LYS A 172 27.22 -7.45 12.44
N GLY A 173 26.50 -7.37 13.56
CA GLY A 173 27.05 -7.69 14.88
C GLY A 173 27.48 -9.14 15.03
N LEU A 174 26.70 -10.08 14.48
CA LEU A 174 27.02 -11.52 14.48
C LEU A 174 28.23 -11.84 13.61
N VAL A 175 28.36 -11.18 12.44
CA VAL A 175 29.54 -11.27 11.58
C VAL A 175 30.80 -10.79 12.30
N ALA A 176 30.73 -9.68 13.04
CA ALA A 176 31.86 -9.19 13.83
C ALA A 176 32.29 -10.19 14.93
N GLN A 177 31.36 -11.00 15.43
CA GLN A 177 31.61 -12.07 16.40
C GLN A 177 31.96 -13.42 15.75
N GLN A 178 32.07 -13.49 14.42
CA GLN A 178 32.29 -14.73 13.66
C GLN A 178 31.19 -15.80 13.89
N ARG A 179 29.98 -15.39 14.26
CA ARG A 179 28.81 -16.27 14.44
C ARG A 179 28.08 -16.45 13.11
N TRP A 180 28.74 -17.12 12.17
CA TRP A 180 28.36 -17.13 10.76
C TRP A 180 26.97 -17.68 10.47
N TRP A 181 26.62 -18.83 11.05
CA TRP A 181 25.31 -19.46 10.86
C TRP A 181 24.15 -18.60 11.37
N GLU A 182 24.33 -17.94 12.52
CA GLU A 182 23.32 -17.04 13.06
C GLU A 182 23.22 -15.73 12.27
N ALA A 183 24.35 -15.24 11.75
CA ALA A 183 24.35 -14.10 10.84
C ALA A 183 23.55 -14.44 9.58
N LEU A 184 23.73 -15.64 9.03
CA LEU A 184 22.96 -16.12 7.87
C LEU A 184 21.46 -16.22 8.18
N ASP A 185 21.06 -16.77 9.35
CA ASP A 185 19.66 -16.79 9.76
C ASP A 185 19.05 -15.38 9.85
N ALA A 186 19.77 -14.43 10.46
CA ALA A 186 19.32 -13.04 10.53
C ALA A 186 19.16 -12.40 9.14
N LEU A 187 20.08 -12.69 8.22
CA LEU A 187 20.00 -12.22 6.83
C LEU A 187 18.83 -12.85 6.06
N ASN A 188 18.57 -14.13 6.25
CA ASN A 188 17.46 -14.85 5.61
C ASN A 188 16.08 -14.39 6.10
N ARG A 189 16.01 -13.72 7.26
CA ARG A 189 14.78 -13.10 7.78
C ARG A 189 14.47 -11.73 7.16
N LEU A 190 15.35 -11.20 6.31
CA LEU A 190 15.04 -9.99 5.54
C LEU A 190 14.00 -10.34 4.48
N ASP A 191 12.85 -9.67 4.52
CA ASP A 191 11.72 -9.90 3.61
C ASP A 191 11.47 -8.71 2.67
N HIS A 192 12.19 -7.61 2.86
CA HIS A 192 12.02 -6.40 2.06
C HIS A 192 13.02 -6.34 0.89
N PRO A 193 12.56 -6.16 -0.37
CA PRO A 193 13.43 -6.22 -1.55
C PRO A 193 14.65 -5.28 -1.51
N TRP A 194 14.44 -4.03 -1.09
CA TRP A 194 15.55 -3.08 -0.96
C TRP A 194 16.57 -3.52 0.10
N TRP A 195 16.12 -4.06 1.24
CA TRP A 195 17.02 -4.48 2.32
C TRP A 195 17.80 -5.73 1.95
N ILE A 196 17.16 -6.70 1.27
CA ILE A 196 17.82 -7.87 0.69
C ILE A 196 18.94 -7.41 -0.26
N LYS A 197 18.65 -6.45 -1.16
CA LYS A 197 19.66 -5.90 -2.06
C LYS A 197 20.83 -5.25 -1.30
N GLN A 198 20.55 -4.44 -0.28
CA GLN A 198 21.60 -3.81 0.55
C GLN A 198 22.44 -4.84 1.31
N ALA A 199 21.85 -5.96 1.70
CA ALA A 199 22.51 -7.00 2.47
C ALA A 199 23.34 -8.00 1.62
N SER A 200 23.16 -7.99 0.30
CA SER A 200 23.79 -8.96 -0.62
C SER A 200 25.30 -9.12 -0.45
N GLY A 201 26.04 -8.03 -0.26
CA GLY A 201 27.49 -8.09 -0.02
C GLY A 201 27.85 -8.78 1.30
N LEU A 202 27.08 -8.52 2.35
CA LEU A 202 27.26 -9.15 3.67
C LEU A 202 26.88 -10.63 3.62
N GLN A 203 25.81 -10.97 2.90
CA GLN A 203 25.40 -12.35 2.66
C GLN A 203 26.49 -13.16 1.95
N ALA A 204 27.03 -12.64 0.85
CA ALA A 204 28.13 -13.28 0.14
C ALA A 204 29.42 -13.40 0.98
N GLN A 205 29.63 -12.51 1.97
CA GLN A 205 30.72 -12.64 2.93
C GLN A 205 30.48 -13.79 3.90
N VAL A 206 29.27 -13.89 4.46
CA VAL A 206 28.88 -14.94 5.41
C VAL A 206 28.93 -16.32 4.75
N GLU A 207 28.34 -16.46 3.57
CA GLU A 207 28.34 -17.73 2.81
C GLU A 207 29.77 -18.21 2.53
N ARG A 208 30.67 -17.32 2.10
CA ARG A 208 32.10 -17.67 1.91
C ARG A 208 32.84 -18.01 3.20
N ALA A 209 32.43 -17.47 4.35
CA ALA A 209 33.02 -17.83 5.64
C ALA A 209 32.56 -19.22 6.06
N ILE A 210 31.28 -19.53 5.88
CA ILE A 210 30.70 -20.85 6.14
C ILE A 210 31.35 -21.92 5.26
N SER A 211 31.44 -21.71 3.94
CA SER A 211 32.05 -22.72 3.05
C SER A 211 33.52 -23.01 3.39
N ARG A 212 34.27 -22.01 3.90
CA ARG A 212 35.64 -22.24 4.36
C ARG A 212 35.69 -23.09 5.62
N LEU A 213 34.78 -22.86 6.57
CA LEU A 213 34.65 -23.70 7.75
C LEU A 213 34.29 -25.14 7.39
N ASP A 214 33.36 -25.33 6.45
CA ASP A 214 32.99 -26.67 5.98
C ASP A 214 34.16 -27.38 5.29
N HIS A 215 34.98 -26.66 4.50
CA HIS A 215 36.17 -27.23 3.89
C HIS A 215 37.27 -27.57 4.90
N ASP A 216 37.46 -26.73 5.92
CA ASP A 216 38.42 -26.99 7.00
C ASP A 216 37.95 -28.16 7.89
N HIS A 217 36.63 -28.32 8.08
CA HIS A 217 36.02 -29.45 8.79
C HIS A 217 35.88 -30.71 7.92
N SER A 218 35.84 -30.64 6.59
CA SER A 218 35.85 -31.82 5.73
C SER A 218 37.15 -32.64 5.85
N GLY A 219 38.21 -32.05 6.44
CA GLY A 219 39.42 -32.77 6.85
C GLY A 219 39.39 -33.36 8.27
N GLN A 220 38.39 -33.03 9.10
CA GLN A 220 38.32 -33.39 10.52
C GLN A 220 37.00 -34.09 10.93
N ASP A 221 35.92 -33.90 10.17
CA ASP A 221 34.58 -34.51 10.32
C ASP A 221 34.35 -35.67 9.36
N ALA A 222 35.44 -36.30 8.88
CA ALA A 222 35.34 -37.73 8.66
C ALA A 222 35.10 -38.33 10.04
N HIS A 223 33.83 -38.62 10.38
CA HIS A 223 33.55 -39.75 11.25
C HIS A 223 34.29 -40.93 10.60
N GLY A 224 35.51 -41.19 11.07
CA GLY A 224 36.35 -42.25 10.57
C GLY A 224 35.49 -43.51 10.52
N PRO A 225 35.65 -44.35 9.47
CA PRO A 225 34.75 -45.45 9.20
C PRO A 225 34.42 -46.17 10.50
N LEU A 226 33.15 -46.08 10.93
CA LEU A 226 32.70 -46.84 12.08
C LEU A 226 33.07 -48.30 11.77
N PRO A 227 33.74 -49.03 12.68
CA PRO A 227 34.45 -50.28 12.36
C PRO A 227 33.56 -51.40 11.79
N HIS A 228 32.24 -51.19 11.80
CA HIS A 228 31.20 -52.09 11.31
C HIS A 228 30.38 -51.52 10.15
N MET A 229 30.80 -50.41 9.52
CA MET A 229 30.16 -49.90 8.31
C MET A 229 30.96 -50.22 7.06
N VAL A 230 30.24 -50.50 5.97
CA VAL A 230 30.85 -50.62 4.66
C VAL A 230 31.40 -49.23 4.27
N PRO A 231 32.67 -49.12 3.83
CA PRO A 231 33.23 -47.84 3.43
C PRO A 231 32.38 -47.15 2.37
N GLU A 232 31.99 -45.90 2.62
CA GLU A 232 31.06 -45.12 1.80
C GLU A 232 31.48 -45.07 0.32
N ALA A 233 32.77 -44.83 0.06
CA ALA A 233 33.31 -44.81 -1.31
C ALA A 233 33.13 -46.15 -2.06
N GLN A 234 33.18 -47.28 -1.36
CA GLN A 234 32.95 -48.60 -1.97
C GLN A 234 31.46 -48.83 -2.23
N LEU A 235 30.61 -48.42 -1.29
CA LEU A 235 29.15 -48.51 -1.41
C LEU A 235 28.65 -47.68 -2.59
N ASP A 236 29.04 -46.42 -2.69
CA ASP A 236 28.67 -45.51 -3.77
C ASP A 236 29.13 -45.98 -5.15
N ALA A 237 30.31 -46.59 -5.23
CA ALA A 237 30.81 -47.14 -6.48
C ALA A 237 29.93 -48.31 -6.96
N GLU A 238 29.46 -49.16 -6.04
CA GLU A 238 28.64 -50.31 -6.37
C GLU A 238 27.17 -49.92 -6.65
N VAL A 239 26.62 -48.93 -5.93
CA VAL A 239 25.31 -48.34 -6.22
C VAL A 239 25.28 -47.75 -7.63
N ARG A 240 26.28 -46.94 -8.00
CA ARG A 240 26.37 -46.35 -9.35
C ARG A 240 26.42 -47.38 -10.46
N LYS A 241 27.12 -48.51 -10.27
CA LYS A 241 27.13 -49.61 -11.25
C LYS A 241 25.75 -50.26 -11.42
N ARG A 242 24.92 -50.27 -10.38
CA ARG A 242 23.56 -50.87 -10.39
C ARG A 242 22.54 -49.93 -11.00
N LEU A 243 22.61 -48.64 -10.67
CA LEU A 243 21.84 -47.60 -11.34
C LEU A 243 22.10 -47.57 -12.84
N ALA A 244 23.38 -47.71 -13.25
CA ALA A 244 23.75 -47.80 -14.68
C ALA A 244 23.18 -49.05 -15.39
N ARG A 245 22.76 -50.07 -14.63
CA ARG A 245 22.09 -51.28 -15.13
C ARG A 245 20.56 -51.17 -15.10
N GLY A 246 20.01 -50.01 -14.73
CA GLY A 246 18.57 -49.74 -14.68
C GLY A 246 17.88 -50.22 -13.41
N GLU A 247 18.62 -50.55 -12.35
CA GLU A 247 18.03 -50.78 -11.02
C GLU A 247 17.50 -49.46 -10.45
N ASN A 248 16.39 -49.49 -9.71
CA ASN A 248 15.92 -48.30 -8.98
C ASN A 248 16.82 -48.03 -7.76
N ASP A 249 16.78 -46.80 -7.25
CA ASP A 249 17.67 -46.32 -6.17
C ASP A 249 17.69 -47.24 -4.94
N TRP A 250 16.53 -47.75 -4.53
CA TRP A 250 16.43 -48.64 -3.38
C TRP A 250 17.02 -50.03 -3.64
N ALA A 251 16.67 -50.65 -4.78
CA ALA A 251 17.21 -51.94 -5.18
C ALA A 251 18.73 -51.88 -5.41
N ALA A 252 19.22 -50.78 -5.98
CA ALA A 252 20.63 -50.52 -6.19
C ALA A 252 21.39 -50.41 -4.87
N PHE A 253 20.83 -49.69 -3.88
CA PHE A 253 21.39 -49.55 -2.54
C PHE A 253 21.42 -50.88 -1.77
N GLU A 254 20.29 -51.58 -1.69
CA GLU A 254 20.20 -52.87 -1.00
C GLU A 254 21.11 -53.93 -1.64
N GLY A 255 21.13 -53.96 -2.98
CA GLY A 255 21.99 -54.84 -3.76
C GLY A 255 23.49 -54.52 -3.60
N ALA A 256 23.86 -53.23 -3.54
CA ALA A 256 25.23 -52.80 -3.32
C ALA A 256 25.70 -53.17 -1.91
N CYS A 257 24.86 -52.94 -0.90
CA CYS A 257 25.16 -53.30 0.48
C CYS A 257 25.41 -54.79 0.64
N ARG A 258 24.54 -55.63 0.06
CA ARG A 258 24.68 -57.10 0.06
C ARG A 258 25.94 -57.56 -0.69
N ALA A 259 26.26 -56.95 -1.82
CA ALA A 259 27.44 -57.30 -2.62
C ALA A 259 28.76 -57.01 -1.89
N LEU A 260 28.77 -56.02 -1.00
CA LEU A 260 29.92 -55.65 -0.17
C LEU A 260 29.98 -56.39 1.16
N GLY A 261 29.11 -57.41 1.34
CA GLY A 261 29.03 -58.25 2.53
C GLY A 261 28.34 -57.59 3.72
N GLY A 262 27.60 -56.50 3.50
CA GLY A 262 26.84 -55.80 4.53
C GLY A 262 25.35 -56.16 4.52
N ARG A 263 24.64 -55.66 5.54
CA ARG A 263 23.19 -55.70 5.71
C ARG A 263 22.67 -54.28 5.90
N VAL A 264 21.55 -53.99 5.26
CA VAL A 264 20.84 -52.72 5.46
C VAL A 264 20.19 -52.75 6.84
N VAL A 265 20.46 -51.71 7.63
CA VAL A 265 19.84 -51.50 8.93
C VAL A 265 19.15 -50.15 8.97
N GLU A 266 18.01 -50.08 9.65
CA GLU A 266 17.35 -48.82 9.94
C GLU A 266 18.05 -48.15 11.13
N ALA A 267 18.74 -47.04 10.88
CA ALA A 267 19.46 -46.26 11.87
C ALA A 267 18.72 -44.92 12.07
N GLY A 268 17.52 -44.97 12.63
CA GLY A 268 16.68 -43.79 12.86
C GLY A 268 16.03 -43.28 11.55
N PRO A 269 16.07 -41.97 11.23
CA PRO A 269 15.49 -41.45 9.99
C PRO A 269 16.29 -41.84 8.73
N GLU A 270 17.45 -42.48 8.88
CA GLU A 270 18.34 -42.87 7.77
C GLU A 270 18.54 -44.39 7.70
N THR A 271 18.82 -44.89 6.50
CA THR A 271 19.15 -46.30 6.26
C THR A 271 20.65 -46.42 6.02
N ALA A 272 21.31 -47.37 6.71
CA ALA A 272 22.77 -47.54 6.65
C ALA A 272 23.15 -48.98 6.27
N CYS A 273 24.35 -49.16 5.69
CA CYS A 273 24.92 -50.46 5.36
C CYS A 273 26.00 -50.89 6.36
N GLN A 274 25.72 -51.92 7.17
CA GLN A 274 26.61 -52.43 8.21
C GLN A 274 27.15 -53.83 7.89
N ARG A 275 28.40 -54.13 8.25
CA ARG A 275 29.05 -55.44 8.09
C ARG A 275 29.11 -56.21 9.40
#